data_AF-A0A2Z6LIA5-F1
#
_entry.id   AF-A0A2Z6LIA5-F1
#
_cell.length_a   1.000
_cell.length_b   1.000
_cell.length_c   1.000
_cell.angle_alpha   90.00
_cell.angle_beta   90.00
_cell.angle_gamma   90.00
#
_symmetry.space_group_name_H-M   'P 1'
#
loop_
_entity.id
_entity.type
_entity.pdbx_description
1 polymer ?
#
loop_
_entity_poly.entity_id
_entity_poly.type
_entity_poly.pdbx_seq_one_letter_code
_entity_poly.pdbx_strand_id
1 'polypeptide(L)'
;MECFSYLNRALESSLSPIVIFATNRGICTVRGTDMTSPHGIPVDLLDRLVIIRTQTYGPAEIIQILAIRAQVEELVVDEESLAFLGEIGQQTSLRHAVQLLSPASVVAKINGRDNICKADLEEICSLYLDAKSSAKLLQEQQEKYIT
;
A
#
# COMPACT_ATOMS: atom_id res chain seq x y z
N MET A 1 -20.30 -11.16 -12.98
CA MET A 1 -21.07 -10.26 -13.86
C MET A 1 -22.16 -9.48 -13.14
N GLU A 2 -22.95 -10.09 -12.25
CA GLU A 2 -24.12 -9.45 -11.62
C GLU A 2 -23.83 -8.10 -10.95
N CYS A 3 -22.67 -7.93 -10.29
CA CYS A 3 -22.33 -6.67 -9.63
C CYS A 3 -22.15 -5.50 -10.61
N PHE A 4 -21.57 -5.71 -11.79
CA PHE A 4 -21.38 -4.64 -12.78
C PHE A 4 -22.70 -4.28 -13.45
N SER A 5 -23.55 -5.27 -13.76
CA SER A 5 -24.91 -5.01 -14.26
C SER A 5 -25.76 -4.26 -13.24
N TYR A 6 -25.66 -4.61 -11.96
CA TYR A 6 -26.30 -3.87 -10.87
C TYR A 6 -25.79 -2.43 -10.78
N LEU A 7 -24.47 -2.22 -10.82
CA LEU A 7 -23.87 -0.90 -10.77
C LEU A 7 -24.28 -0.03 -11.96
N ASN A 8 -24.31 -0.58 -13.17
CA ASN A 8 -24.79 0.13 -14.35
C ASN A 8 -26.21 0.67 -14.17
N ARG A 9 -27.12 -0.18 -13.68
CA ARG A 9 -28.51 0.22 -13.40
C ARG A 9 -28.62 1.21 -12.24
N ALA A 10 -27.81 1.03 -11.20
CA ALA A 10 -27.81 1.93 -10.04
C ALA A 10 -27.25 3.32 -10.40
N LEU A 11 -26.32 3.42 -11.34
CA LEU A 11 -25.74 4.67 -11.85
C LEU A 11 -26.66 5.43 -12.80
N GLU A 12 -27.72 4.81 -13.31
CA GLU A 12 -28.76 5.46 -14.12
C GLU A 12 -29.82 6.19 -13.27
N SER A 13 -29.89 5.90 -11.98
CA SER A 13 -30.81 6.59 -11.05
C SER A 13 -30.39 8.04 -10.84
N SER A 14 -31.36 8.96 -10.82
CA SER A 14 -31.11 10.38 -10.51
C SER A 14 -30.63 10.61 -9.07
N LEU A 15 -30.86 9.64 -8.18
CA LEU A 15 -30.40 9.65 -6.79
C LEU A 15 -29.06 8.92 -6.59
N SER A 16 -28.36 8.57 -7.68
CA SER A 16 -27.09 7.85 -7.59
C SER A 16 -26.00 8.74 -7.00
N PRO A 17 -25.26 8.29 -5.97
CA PRO A 17 -24.13 9.04 -5.45
C PRO A 17 -22.95 9.01 -6.43
N ILE A 18 -21.95 9.86 -6.19
CA ILE A 18 -20.68 9.78 -6.90
C ILE A 18 -19.98 8.49 -6.48
N VAL A 19 -19.70 7.61 -7.45
CA VAL A 19 -18.99 6.36 -7.24
C VAL A 19 -17.54 6.50 -7.69
N ILE A 20 -16.60 6.26 -6.77
CA ILE A 20 -15.17 6.27 -7.05
C ILE A 20 -14.67 4.83 -7.05
N PHE A 21 -14.14 4.38 -8.19
CA PHE A 21 -13.46 3.11 -8.32
C PHE A 21 -11.94 3.27 -8.18
N ALA A 22 -11.28 2.29 -7.58
CA ALA A 22 -9.83 2.20 -7.54
C ALA A 22 -9.39 0.80 -7.96
N THR A 23 -8.38 0.72 -8.81
CA THR A 23 -7.82 -0.53 -9.31
C THR A 23 -6.32 -0.38 -9.49
N ASN A 24 -5.58 -1.41 -9.08
CA ASN A 24 -4.15 -1.56 -9.32
C ASN A 24 -3.85 -2.56 -10.46
N ARG A 25 -4.88 -3.00 -11.20
CA ARG A 25 -4.75 -3.96 -12.29
C ARG A 25 -4.78 -3.24 -13.64
N GLY A 26 -3.85 -3.59 -14.52
CA GLY A 26 -3.76 -3.09 -15.89
C GLY A 26 -4.82 -3.73 -16.79
N ILE A 27 -4.46 -4.80 -17.51
CA ILE A 27 -5.41 -5.62 -18.26
C ILE A 27 -5.63 -6.91 -17.48
N CYS A 28 -6.88 -7.28 -17.24
CA CYS A 28 -7.21 -8.57 -16.62
C CYS A 28 -8.58 -9.09 -17.09
N THR A 29 -8.81 -10.39 -16.88
CA THR A 29 -10.08 -11.04 -17.21
C THR A 29 -11.21 -10.51 -16.32
N VAL A 30 -12.35 -10.19 -16.93
CA VAL A 30 -13.58 -9.84 -16.19
C VAL A 30 -14.07 -11.08 -15.46
N ARG A 31 -14.19 -10.99 -14.14
CA ARG A 31 -14.62 -12.12 -13.29
C ARG A 31 -15.98 -12.67 -13.73
N GLY A 32 -16.00 -13.96 -14.06
CA GLY A 32 -17.19 -14.67 -14.53
C GLY A 32 -17.35 -14.68 -16.05
N THR A 33 -16.32 -14.29 -16.80
CA THR A 33 -16.26 -14.41 -18.27
C THR A 33 -14.85 -14.80 -18.68
N ASP A 34 -14.67 -15.17 -19.94
CA ASP A 34 -13.34 -15.39 -20.55
C ASP A 34 -12.80 -14.13 -21.25
N MET A 35 -13.50 -13.00 -21.13
CA MET A 35 -13.13 -11.74 -21.79
C MET A 35 -12.09 -10.96 -20.97
N THR A 36 -11.05 -10.48 -21.63
CA THR A 36 -10.07 -9.56 -21.06
C THR A 36 -10.47 -8.11 -21.31
N SER A 37 -10.31 -7.26 -20.32
CA SER A 37 -10.57 -5.82 -20.46
C SER A 37 -9.63 -4.98 -19.61
N PRO A 38 -9.48 -3.68 -19.93
CA PRO A 38 -8.82 -2.74 -19.04
C PRO A 38 -9.48 -2.77 -17.66
N HIS A 39 -8.64 -2.87 -16.64
CA HIS A 39 -9.01 -2.90 -15.22
C HIS A 39 -9.93 -4.06 -14.81
N GLY A 40 -10.22 -5.02 -15.70
CA GLY A 40 -11.21 -6.08 -15.46
C GLY A 40 -12.64 -5.56 -15.38
N ILE A 41 -12.90 -4.38 -15.95
CA ILE A 41 -14.21 -3.74 -16.01
C ILE A 41 -14.82 -3.97 -17.40
N PRO A 42 -16.09 -4.38 -17.50
CA PRO A 42 -16.82 -4.45 -18.77
C PRO A 42 -16.78 -3.13 -19.56
N VAL A 43 -16.66 -3.19 -20.88
CA VAL A 43 -16.46 -2.00 -21.75
C VAL A 43 -17.60 -0.99 -21.62
N ASP A 44 -18.83 -1.48 -21.48
CA ASP A 44 -20.05 -0.67 -21.27
C ASP A 44 -19.99 0.21 -20.03
N LEU A 45 -19.39 -0.27 -18.92
CA LEU A 45 -19.17 0.56 -17.74
C LEU A 45 -17.92 1.43 -17.92
N LEU A 46 -16.85 0.89 -18.52
CA LEU A 46 -15.58 1.59 -18.72
C LEU A 46 -15.75 2.90 -19.50
N ASP A 47 -16.55 2.87 -20.57
CA ASP A 47 -16.82 4.04 -21.43
C ASP A 47 -17.56 5.18 -20.70
N ARG A 48 -18.15 4.88 -19.54
CA ARG A 48 -18.88 5.84 -18.69
C ARG A 48 -18.01 6.41 -17.56
N LEU A 49 -16.76 5.95 -17.41
CA LEU A 49 -15.88 6.35 -16.31
C LEU A 49 -14.92 7.46 -16.72
N VAL A 50 -14.66 8.38 -15.80
CA VAL A 50 -13.53 9.31 -15.89
C VAL A 50 -12.32 8.65 -15.24
N ILE A 51 -11.29 8.34 -16.05
CA ILE A 51 -10.08 7.65 -15.58
C ILE A 51 -9.04 8.68 -15.12
N ILE A 52 -8.69 8.65 -13.84
CA ILE A 52 -7.61 9.44 -13.24
C ILE A 52 -6.46 8.49 -12.91
N ARG A 53 -5.27 8.77 -13.44
CA ARG A 53 -4.06 7.98 -13.19
C ARG A 53 -3.25 8.59 -12.06
N THR A 54 -2.93 7.80 -11.05
CA THR A 54 -1.97 8.17 -9.99
C THR A 54 -0.55 7.85 -10.44
N GLN A 55 0.40 8.68 -10.06
CA GLN A 55 1.83 8.43 -10.28
C GLN A 55 2.49 7.87 -9.01
N THR A 56 3.63 7.21 -9.18
CA THR A 56 4.43 6.75 -8.05
C THR A 56 5.08 7.93 -7.35
N TYR A 57 5.10 7.91 -6.02
CA TYR A 57 5.75 8.94 -5.23
C TYR A 57 7.28 8.93 -5.41
N GLY A 58 7.87 10.13 -5.45
CA GLY A 58 9.32 10.31 -5.37
C GLY A 58 9.85 10.19 -3.93
N PRO A 59 11.17 10.09 -3.73
CA PRO A 59 11.78 9.95 -2.40
C PRO A 59 11.41 11.09 -1.44
N ALA A 60 11.43 12.33 -1.93
CA ALA A 60 11.08 13.51 -1.14
C ALA A 60 9.61 13.49 -0.68
N GLU A 61 8.70 13.05 -1.55
CA GLU A 61 7.27 12.93 -1.25
C GLU A 61 7.02 11.82 -0.22
N ILE A 62 7.74 10.69 -0.32
CA ILE A 62 7.66 9.59 0.66
C ILE A 62 8.09 10.08 2.05
N ILE A 63 9.22 10.79 2.15
CA ILE A 63 9.70 11.35 3.42
C ILE A 63 8.67 12.32 4.00
N GLN A 64 8.08 13.19 3.17
CA GLN A 64 7.06 14.13 3.62
C GLN A 64 5.80 13.42 4.14
N ILE A 65 5.34 12.38 3.46
CA ILE A 65 4.19 11.58 3.90
C ILE A 65 4.50 10.90 5.24
N LEU A 66 5.71 10.35 5.41
CA LEU A 66 6.14 9.71 6.64
C LEU A 66 6.24 10.72 7.79
N ALA A 67 6.75 11.92 7.54
CA ALA A 67 6.83 13.00 8.54
C ALA A 67 5.43 13.43 9.01
N ILE A 68 4.48 13.64 8.08
CA ILE A 68 3.08 13.93 8.41
C ILE A 68 2.49 12.78 9.23
N ARG A 69 2.79 11.53 8.85
CA ARG A 69 2.24 10.36 9.54
C ARG A 69 2.79 10.22 10.96
N ALA A 70 4.08 10.45 11.16
CA ALA A 70 4.70 10.48 12.48
C ALA A 70 4.08 11.58 13.35
N GLN A 71 3.83 12.77 12.79
CA GLN A 71 3.15 13.86 13.50
C GLN A 71 1.71 13.50 13.91
N VAL A 72 0.95 12.84 13.03
CA VAL A 72 -0.42 12.38 13.33
C VAL A 72 -0.46 11.32 14.43
N GLU A 73 0.58 10.49 14.51
CA GLU A 73 0.74 9.47 15.56
C GLU A 73 1.45 10.00 16.82
N GLU A 74 1.73 11.31 16.88
CA GLU A 74 2.45 11.98 17.98
C GLU A 74 3.82 11.33 18.27
N LEU A 75 4.49 10.85 17.23
CA LEU A 75 5.81 10.23 17.31
C LEU A 75 6.91 11.25 17.02
N VAL A 76 7.93 11.26 17.86
CA VAL A 76 9.15 12.02 17.62
C VAL A 76 10.12 11.12 16.86
N VAL A 77 10.56 11.57 15.69
CA VAL A 77 11.46 10.82 14.80
C VAL A 77 12.58 11.75 14.34
N ASP A 78 13.82 11.29 14.46
CA ASP A 78 14.98 12.04 13.97
C ASP A 78 14.97 12.20 12.44
N GLU A 79 15.56 13.28 11.93
CA GLU A 79 15.66 13.51 10.48
C GLU A 79 16.42 12.38 9.76
N GLU A 80 17.47 11.84 10.39
CA GLU A 80 18.20 10.68 9.86
C GLU A 80 17.31 9.43 9.78
N SER A 81 16.49 9.19 10.81
CA SER A 81 15.53 8.07 10.86
C SER A 81 14.45 8.21 9.79
N LEU A 82 13.96 9.44 9.54
CA LEU A 82 12.99 9.71 8.47
C LEU A 82 13.60 9.49 7.08
N ALA A 83 14.85 9.92 6.86
CA ALA A 83 15.55 9.67 5.60
C ALA A 83 15.71 8.16 5.36
N PHE A 84 16.10 7.40 6.38
CA PHE A 84 16.23 5.95 6.31
C PHE A 84 14.89 5.25 6.02
N LEU A 85 13.80 5.67 6.67
CA LEU A 85 12.45 5.18 6.34
C LEU A 85 12.03 5.52 4.91
N GLY A 86 12.46 6.66 4.39
CA GLY A 86 12.26 7.07 3.00
C GLY A 86 12.90 6.09 2.02
N GLU A 87 14.16 5.70 2.27
CA GLU A 87 14.87 4.70 1.47
C GLU A 87 14.18 3.33 1.53
N ILE A 88 13.77 2.87 2.73
CA ILE A 88 13.01 1.64 2.90
C ILE A 88 11.70 1.68 2.12
N GLY A 89 10.98 2.81 2.19
CA GLY A 89 9.73 3.02 1.47
C GLY A 89 9.89 2.96 -0.05
N GLN A 90 11.03 3.41 -0.57
CA GLN A 90 11.38 3.33 -1.99
C GLN A 90 11.74 1.90 -2.43
N GLN A 91 12.49 1.16 -1.61
CA GLN A 91 12.88 -0.23 -1.92
C GLN A 91 11.70 -1.20 -1.80
N THR A 92 10.83 -0.99 -0.82
CA THR A 92 9.71 -1.88 -0.47
C THR A 92 8.37 -1.31 -0.94
N SER A 93 7.67 -0.60 -0.05
CA SER A 93 6.43 0.14 -0.30
C SER A 93 6.21 1.18 0.80
N LEU A 94 5.52 2.28 0.47
CA LEU A 94 5.10 3.30 1.44
C LEU A 94 4.29 2.71 2.61
N ARG A 95 3.45 1.71 2.34
CA ARG A 95 2.67 1.03 3.38
C ARG A 95 3.57 0.36 4.42
N HIS A 96 4.61 -0.35 3.96
CA HIS A 96 5.53 -1.02 4.85
C HIS A 96 6.30 0.00 5.71
N ALA A 97 6.85 1.05 5.10
CA ALA A 97 7.54 2.11 5.83
C ALA A 97 6.67 2.79 6.90
N VAL A 98 5.39 3.09 6.59
CA VAL A 98 4.44 3.62 7.58
C VAL A 98 4.18 2.63 8.72
N GLN A 99 4.05 1.34 8.40
CA GLN A 99 3.80 0.31 9.41
C GLN A 99 5.00 0.07 10.35
N LEU A 100 6.21 0.47 9.97
CA LEU A 100 7.40 0.37 10.81
C LEU A 100 7.45 1.46 11.92
N LEU A 101 6.74 2.59 11.74
CA LEU A 101 6.74 3.68 12.72
C LEU A 101 6.20 3.26 14.08
N SER A 102 5.05 2.57 14.10
CA SER A 102 4.42 2.15 15.36
C SER A 102 5.28 1.16 16.17
N PRO A 103 5.81 0.05 15.61
CA PRO A 103 6.73 -0.81 16.36
C PRO A 103 8.03 -0.08 16.73
N ALA A 104 8.51 0.88 15.92
CA ALA A 104 9.69 1.68 16.25
C ALA A 104 9.50 2.52 17.50
N SER A 105 8.31 3.08 17.68
CA SER A 105 7.95 3.77 18.91
C SER A 105 7.96 2.84 20.14
N VAL A 106 7.58 1.58 19.97
CA VAL A 106 7.55 0.60 21.07
C VAL A 106 8.96 0.20 21.46
N VAL A 107 9.83 -0.07 20.49
CA VAL A 107 11.24 -0.40 20.74
C VAL A 107 11.97 0.78 21.39
N ALA A 108 11.75 2.01 20.90
CA ALA A 108 12.29 3.21 21.52
C ALA A 108 11.85 3.32 23.01
N LYS A 109 10.55 3.12 23.29
CA LYS A 109 10.01 3.14 24.66
C LYS A 109 10.59 2.04 25.56
N ILE A 110 10.79 0.84 25.04
CA ILE A 110 11.46 -0.26 25.76
C ILE A 110 12.88 0.12 26.12
N ASN A 111 13.57 0.83 25.22
CA ASN A 111 14.91 1.37 25.43
C ASN A 111 14.93 2.65 26.29
N GLY A 112 13.78 3.06 26.87
CA GLY A 112 13.65 4.24 27.72
C GLY A 112 13.74 5.57 26.99
N ARG A 113 13.55 5.59 25.67
CA ARG A 113 13.56 6.79 24.81
C ARG A 113 12.18 7.03 24.21
N ASP A 114 11.77 8.29 24.12
CA ASP A 114 10.52 8.66 23.41
C ASP A 114 10.77 9.02 21.93
N ASN A 115 12.04 9.13 21.52
CA ASN A 115 12.45 9.49 20.18
C ASN A 115 12.95 8.26 19.40
N ILE A 116 12.46 8.10 18.17
CA ILE A 116 12.82 7.00 17.27
C ILE A 116 14.14 7.30 16.57
N CYS A 117 15.14 6.48 16.86
CA CYS A 117 16.46 6.55 16.24
C CYS A 117 16.62 5.46 15.17
N LYS A 118 17.63 5.63 14.31
CA LYS A 118 17.93 4.69 13.22
C LYS A 118 18.17 3.25 13.70
N ALA A 119 18.80 3.08 14.86
CA ALA A 119 19.05 1.76 15.45
C ALA A 119 17.73 0.99 15.75
N ASP A 120 16.69 1.69 16.21
CA ASP A 120 15.38 1.07 16.47
C ASP A 120 14.74 0.59 15.16
N LEU A 121 14.93 1.35 14.08
CA LEU A 121 14.44 0.99 12.75
C LEU A 121 15.19 -0.19 12.14
N GLU A 122 16.52 -0.24 12.30
CA GLU A 122 17.34 -1.37 11.84
C GLU A 122 16.95 -2.68 12.55
N GLU A 123 16.71 -2.61 13.87
CA GLU A 123 16.23 -3.76 14.64
C GLU A 123 14.88 -4.25 14.11
N ILE A 124 13.94 -3.34 13.86
CA ILE A 124 12.59 -3.71 13.40
C ILE A 124 12.59 -4.21 11.96
N CYS A 125 13.42 -3.66 11.09
CA CYS A 125 13.60 -4.19 9.73
C CYS A 125 14.08 -5.66 9.75
N SER A 126 14.83 -6.06 10.77
CA SER A 126 15.22 -7.47 10.94
C SER A 126 14.07 -8.36 11.41
N LEU A 127 13.12 -7.82 12.18
CA LEU A 127 11.98 -8.54 12.75
C LEU A 127 10.78 -8.61 11.80
N TYR A 128 10.54 -7.54 11.04
CA TYR A 128 9.38 -7.40 10.16
C TYR A 128 9.79 -7.40 8.70
N LEU A 129 9.54 -8.53 8.04
CA LEU A 129 9.81 -8.70 6.61
C LEU A 129 8.73 -8.01 5.77
N ASP A 130 9.16 -7.37 4.68
CA ASP A 130 8.24 -6.89 3.66
C ASP A 130 7.67 -8.05 2.82
N ALA A 131 6.58 -7.77 2.10
CA ALA A 131 5.89 -8.79 1.32
C ALA A 131 6.77 -9.46 0.23
N LYS A 132 7.71 -8.73 -0.39
CA LYS A 132 8.58 -9.29 -1.43
C LYS A 132 9.64 -10.20 -0.81
N SER A 133 10.27 -9.76 0.29
CA SER A 133 11.26 -10.58 1.01
C SER A 133 10.61 -11.82 1.61
N SER A 134 9.40 -11.70 2.16
CA SER A 134 8.63 -12.84 2.66
C SER A 134 8.28 -13.83 1.54
N ALA A 135 7.83 -13.35 0.38
CA ALA A 135 7.55 -14.22 -0.78
C ALA A 135 8.81 -14.96 -1.27
N LYS A 136 9.97 -14.27 -1.29
CA LYS A 136 11.25 -14.88 -1.67
C LYS A 136 11.67 -15.98 -0.69
N LEU A 137 11.55 -15.74 0.61
CA LEU A 137 11.83 -16.74 1.65
C LEU A 137 10.95 -18.00 1.48
N LEU A 138 9.66 -17.82 1.19
CA LEU A 138 8.74 -18.92 0.94
C LEU A 138 9.13 -19.73 -0.30
N GLN A 139 9.56 -19.06 -1.36
CA GLN A 139 10.02 -19.72 -2.58
C GLN A 139 11.32 -20.51 -2.36
N GLU A 140 12.25 -19.99 -1.56
CA GLU A 140 13.49 -20.70 -1.19
C GLU A 140 13.23 -21.90 -0.27
N GLN A 141 12.18 -21.85 0.53
CA GLN A 141 11.79 -22.90 1.47
C GLN A 141 10.61 -23.75 0.98
N GLN A 142 10.36 -23.78 -0.34
CA GLN A 142 9.16 -24.40 -0.93
C GLN A 142 8.93 -25.84 -0.47
N GLU A 143 10.00 -26.62 -0.21
CA GLU A 143 9.93 -28.00 0.29
C GLU A 143 9.28 -28.15 1.68
N LYS A 144 9.25 -27.07 2.48
CA LYS A 144 8.67 -27.07 3.84
C LYS A 144 7.21 -26.65 3.86
N TYR A 145 6.69 -26.10 2.77
CA TYR A 145 5.33 -25.58 2.68
C TYR A 145 4.47 -26.49 1.79
N ILE A 146 3.20 -26.61 2.15
CA ILE A 146 2.23 -27.39 1.37
C ILE A 146 1.85 -26.55 0.14
N THR A 147 1.94 -27.17 -1.03
CA THR A 147 1.54 -26.60 -2.32
C THR A 147 0.03 -26.54 -2.47
#